data_AF-A0A965IT03-F1
#
_entry.id   AF-A0A965IT03-F1
#
_cell.length_a   1.000
_cell.length_b   1.000
_cell.length_c   1.000
_cell.angle_alpha   90.00
_cell.angle_beta   90.00
_cell.angle_gamma   90.00
#
_symmetry.space_group_name_H-M   'P 1'
#
loop_
_entity.id
_entity.type
_entity.pdbx_description
1 polymer ?
#
loop_
_entity_poly.entity_id
_entity_poly.type
_entity_poly.pdbx_seq_one_letter_code
_entity_poly.pdbx_strand_id
1 'polypeptide(L)'
;MKKFVTTNLRALATVAFALLIVTATGIGNSKAAAIAEPENTKINICHATESEKNPYEALNVSVHSSHDNHVLDFAYTGPLHDGKPDKDGDDWCLSQRTVTPKAVTFTNATCDTKGNYTVPTSAGVEYLVGEQVVVAGAYTVTAPANVTVTAQVIKGYFLQKGALINWSYSFTAAANCQAVLSATTTTTTATTTPTTQVAVTPKGAVNAGGQGNIAAIGLAVSAVLLTAGALLKKITLK
;
A
#
# COMPACT_ATOMS: atom_id res chain seq x y z
N MET A 1 45.76 22.52 -5.62
CA MET A 1 47.12 22.25 -5.08
C MET A 1 47.12 20.88 -4.43
N LYS A 2 47.87 19.93 -5.02
CA LYS A 2 48.00 18.54 -4.57
C LYS A 2 48.79 18.50 -3.26
N LYS A 3 48.32 17.76 -2.26
CA LYS A 3 49.19 17.16 -1.24
C LYS A 3 48.86 15.70 -1.09
N PHE A 4 49.69 14.90 -1.76
CA PHE A 4 49.94 13.50 -1.46
C PHE A 4 50.41 13.40 -0.01
N VAL A 5 49.84 12.47 0.76
CA VAL A 5 50.50 11.95 1.95
C VAL A 5 50.82 10.49 1.65
N THR A 6 52.11 10.26 1.48
CA THR A 6 52.80 8.99 1.30
C THR A 6 52.82 8.18 2.59
N THR A 7 52.45 6.90 2.44
CA THR A 7 53.11 5.69 2.94
C THR A 7 53.80 5.73 4.32
N ASN A 8 53.39 4.82 5.21
CA ASN A 8 54.34 4.14 6.08
C ASN A 8 54.09 2.64 6.12
N LEU A 9 55.06 1.95 5.52
CA LEU A 9 55.29 0.53 5.44
C LEU A 9 56.24 0.18 6.61
N ARG A 10 56.12 -1.05 7.13
CA ARG A 10 57.09 -1.77 8.00
C ARG A 10 56.98 -1.55 9.51
N ALA A 11 56.40 -2.56 10.17
CA ALA A 11 56.99 -3.15 11.37
C ALA A 11 56.69 -4.65 11.38
N LEU A 12 57.59 -5.42 10.77
CA LEU A 12 57.79 -6.84 11.05
C LEU A 12 58.33 -6.95 12.48
N ALA A 13 57.57 -7.57 13.37
CA ALA A 13 58.09 -8.05 14.65
C ALA A 13 57.74 -9.53 14.78
N THR A 14 58.74 -10.33 14.45
CA THR A 14 58.88 -11.76 14.63
C THR A 14 58.67 -12.10 16.11
N VAL A 15 57.66 -12.92 16.42
CA VAL A 15 57.60 -13.65 17.70
C VAL A 15 57.65 -15.13 17.37
N ALA A 16 58.88 -15.64 17.28
CA ALA A 16 59.16 -17.05 17.43
C ALA A 16 59.10 -17.37 18.93
N PHE A 17 58.16 -18.22 19.35
CA PHE A 17 58.24 -18.84 20.66
C PHE A 17 57.72 -20.27 20.63
N ALA A 18 58.68 -21.17 20.89
CA ALA A 18 58.53 -22.50 21.49
C ALA A 18 57.56 -23.50 20.83
N LEU A 19 58.12 -24.27 19.90
CA LEU A 19 57.76 -25.66 19.65
C LEU A 19 58.02 -26.47 20.94
N LEU A 20 56.99 -26.66 21.77
CA LEU A 20 57.00 -27.64 22.85
C LEU A 20 56.44 -28.95 22.29
N ILE A 21 57.32 -29.94 22.17
CA ILE A 21 57.02 -31.32 21.82
C ILE A 21 56.16 -31.92 22.94
N VAL A 22 54.85 -32.07 22.70
CA VAL A 22 54.01 -32.96 23.50
C VAL A 22 54.18 -34.36 22.93
N THR A 23 54.99 -35.16 23.62
CA THR A 23 55.13 -36.60 23.37
C THR A 23 53.79 -37.30 23.58
N ALA A 24 53.39 -38.07 22.57
CA ALA A 24 52.25 -38.97 22.64
C ALA A 24 52.44 -40.06 23.71
N THR A 25 51.63 -40.01 24.75
CA THR A 25 51.22 -41.22 25.49
C THR A 25 49.77 -41.02 25.92
N GLY A 26 48.87 -41.75 25.27
CA GLY A 26 47.45 -41.78 25.62
C GLY A 26 46.55 -41.80 24.40
N ILE A 27 46.50 -42.94 23.70
CA ILE A 27 45.29 -43.31 22.96
C ILE A 27 44.24 -43.66 24.03
N GLY A 28 43.74 -42.65 24.72
CA GLY A 28 42.49 -42.73 25.44
C GLY A 28 41.43 -42.44 24.41
N ASN A 29 40.53 -43.39 24.17
CA ASN A 29 39.41 -43.26 23.26
C ASN A 29 38.76 -41.89 23.44
N SER A 30 39.01 -40.97 22.50
CA SER A 30 38.20 -39.78 22.33
C SER A 30 36.83 -40.28 21.87
N LYS A 31 36.00 -40.71 22.82
CA LYS A 31 34.60 -40.32 22.71
C LYS A 31 34.66 -38.80 22.74
N ALA A 32 34.71 -38.20 21.56
CA ALA A 32 33.99 -36.96 21.38
C ALA A 32 32.63 -37.25 22.02
N ALA A 33 32.39 -36.71 23.20
CA ALA A 33 31.05 -36.56 23.68
C ALA A 33 30.42 -35.67 22.61
N ALA A 34 29.82 -36.31 21.60
CA ALA A 34 28.73 -35.70 20.88
C ALA A 34 27.87 -35.14 22.00
N ILE A 35 27.83 -33.82 22.11
CA ILE A 35 26.77 -33.16 22.82
C ILE A 35 25.56 -33.64 22.03
N ALA A 36 24.91 -34.70 22.50
CA ALA A 36 23.66 -35.12 21.93
C ALA A 36 22.79 -33.88 22.05
N GLU A 37 22.52 -33.21 20.92
CA GLU A 37 21.41 -32.27 20.90
C GLU A 37 20.23 -33.05 21.47
N PRO A 38 19.51 -32.52 22.46
CA PRO A 38 18.43 -33.28 23.06
C PRO A 38 17.51 -33.72 21.91
N GLU A 39 17.36 -35.04 21.74
CA GLU A 39 16.63 -35.76 20.68
C GLU A 39 15.13 -35.38 20.58
N ASN A 40 14.73 -34.25 21.15
CA ASN A 40 13.38 -33.75 21.25
C ASN A 40 13.35 -32.22 21.44
N THR A 41 14.26 -31.47 20.79
CA THR A 41 14.09 -30.02 20.68
C THR A 41 12.78 -29.74 19.96
N LYS A 42 11.86 -29.08 20.65
CA LYS A 42 10.57 -28.69 20.09
C LYS A 42 10.51 -27.19 19.88
N ILE A 43 9.82 -26.79 18.82
CA ILE A 43 9.51 -25.39 18.52
C ILE A 43 8.00 -25.19 18.52
N ASN A 44 7.60 -23.99 18.91
CA ASN A 44 6.22 -23.55 18.81
C ASN A 44 6.06 -22.73 17.54
N ILE A 45 5.05 -23.05 16.74
CA ILE A 45 4.77 -22.42 15.45
C ILE A 45 3.30 -22.04 15.38
N CYS A 46 2.99 -21.01 14.62
CA CYS A 46 1.67 -20.80 14.05
C CYS A 46 1.68 -21.41 12.66
N HIS A 47 0.98 -22.53 12.51
CA HIS A 47 0.85 -23.26 11.26
C HIS A 47 -0.37 -22.76 10.50
N ALA A 48 -0.19 -22.28 9.26
CA ALA A 48 -1.28 -21.87 8.41
C ALA A 48 -2.04 -23.09 7.89
N THR A 49 -3.35 -23.11 8.08
CA THR A 49 -4.21 -24.19 7.58
C THR A 49 -4.91 -23.77 6.29
N GLU A 50 -5.59 -24.71 5.64
CA GLU A 50 -6.48 -24.42 4.50
C GLU A 50 -7.92 -24.11 4.94
N SER A 51 -8.19 -24.00 6.24
CA SER A 51 -9.53 -23.73 6.77
C SER A 51 -9.82 -22.24 6.83
N GLU A 52 -10.88 -21.79 6.16
CA GLU A 52 -11.38 -20.42 6.31
C GLU A 52 -11.85 -20.11 7.74
N LYS A 53 -12.28 -21.15 8.47
CA LYS A 53 -12.80 -21.01 9.83
C LYS A 53 -11.69 -21.01 10.88
N ASN A 54 -10.69 -21.88 10.72
CA ASN A 54 -9.57 -22.05 11.64
C ASN A 54 -8.25 -21.90 10.87
N PRO A 55 -7.92 -20.70 10.38
CA PRO A 55 -6.84 -20.51 9.42
C PRO A 55 -5.43 -20.69 10.01
N TYR A 56 -5.31 -20.72 11.34
CA TYR A 56 -4.06 -20.99 12.02
C TYR A 56 -4.28 -21.96 13.17
N GLU A 57 -3.31 -22.84 13.37
CA GLU A 57 -3.19 -23.71 14.52
C GLU A 57 -1.84 -23.48 15.19
N ALA A 58 -1.82 -23.33 16.51
CA ALA A 58 -0.63 -23.19 17.31
C ALA A 58 -0.10 -24.58 17.70
N LEU A 59 1.03 -24.98 17.12
CA LEU A 59 1.57 -26.33 17.26
C LEU A 59 2.91 -26.33 18.00
N ASN A 60 3.14 -27.40 18.77
CA ASN A 60 4.42 -27.73 19.39
C ASN A 60 5.04 -28.93 18.68
N VAL A 61 5.89 -28.66 17.68
CA VAL A 61 6.46 -29.67 16.78
C VAL A 61 7.94 -29.91 17.05
N SER A 62 8.45 -31.08 16.68
CA SER A 62 9.90 -31.34 16.73
C SER A 62 10.62 -30.52 15.68
N VAL A 63 11.80 -29.97 16.00
CA VAL A 63 12.65 -29.29 14.99
C VAL A 63 13.07 -30.21 13.84
N HIS A 64 13.08 -31.53 14.09
CA HIS A 64 13.41 -32.53 13.09
C HIS A 64 12.23 -32.88 12.17
N SER A 65 11.01 -32.46 12.53
CA SER A 65 9.83 -32.57 11.69
C SER A 65 9.83 -31.41 10.71
N SER A 66 10.66 -31.53 9.67
CA SER A 66 10.72 -30.71 8.44
C SER A 66 9.62 -29.64 8.33
N HIS A 67 9.90 -28.42 8.80
CA HIS A 67 8.97 -27.29 8.75
C HIS A 67 9.24 -26.35 7.54
N ASP A 68 10.09 -26.77 6.60
CA ASP A 68 10.82 -25.80 5.76
C ASP A 68 10.12 -25.36 4.47
N ASN A 69 8.80 -25.51 4.31
CA ASN A 69 8.15 -25.16 3.05
C ASN A 69 6.65 -24.80 3.09
N HIS A 70 6.05 -24.60 4.26
CA HIS A 70 4.69 -24.06 4.33
C HIS A 70 4.70 -22.54 4.22
N VAL A 71 4.19 -22.05 3.09
CA VAL A 71 4.01 -20.61 2.87
C VAL A 71 3.00 -20.11 3.90
N LEU A 72 3.44 -19.22 4.79
CA LEU A 72 2.70 -18.51 5.87
C LEU A 72 2.89 -19.02 7.30
N ASP A 73 3.59 -20.13 7.52
CA ASP A 73 3.93 -20.52 8.89
C ASP A 73 4.90 -19.51 9.52
N PHE A 74 4.76 -19.28 10.83
CA PHE A 74 5.62 -18.34 11.55
C PHE A 74 5.87 -18.76 13.00
N ALA A 75 6.92 -18.18 13.60
CA ALA A 75 7.29 -18.48 14.97
C ALA A 75 6.18 -18.08 15.96
N TYR A 76 5.81 -19.01 16.84
CA TYR A 76 4.87 -18.75 17.92
C TYR A 76 5.60 -18.13 19.12
N THR A 77 5.10 -16.98 19.58
CA THR A 77 5.60 -16.31 20.79
C THR A 77 4.45 -15.92 21.73
N GLY A 78 3.31 -16.60 21.61
CA GLY A 78 2.12 -16.38 22.41
C GLY A 78 2.15 -17.08 23.78
N PRO A 79 1.00 -17.15 24.46
CA PRO A 79 0.83 -17.83 25.74
C PRO A 79 1.29 -19.29 25.73
N LEU A 80 1.95 -19.72 26.80
CA LEU A 80 2.41 -21.09 26.94
C LEU A 80 1.91 -21.70 28.24
N HIS A 81 1.47 -22.96 28.15
CA HIS A 81 1.23 -23.84 29.29
C HIS A 81 2.14 -25.06 29.16
N ASP A 82 2.97 -25.30 30.19
CA ASP A 82 4.00 -26.36 30.19
C ASP A 82 4.91 -26.36 28.93
N GLY A 83 5.25 -25.16 28.44
CA GLY A 83 6.12 -24.96 27.29
C GLY A 83 5.45 -25.18 25.91
N LYS A 84 4.14 -25.41 25.87
CA LYS A 84 3.36 -25.62 24.65
C LYS A 84 2.31 -24.52 24.50
N PRO A 85 1.87 -24.20 23.27
CA PRO A 85 0.71 -23.34 23.09
C PRO A 85 -0.47 -23.91 23.86
N ASP A 86 -1.18 -23.04 24.56
CA ASP A 86 -2.44 -23.41 25.21
C ASP A 86 -3.61 -23.22 24.23
N LYS A 87 -4.85 -23.38 24.75
CA LYS A 87 -6.07 -23.20 23.98
C LYS A 87 -6.24 -21.79 23.38
N ASP A 88 -5.51 -20.79 23.89
CA ASP A 88 -5.56 -19.41 23.41
C ASP A 88 -4.49 -19.16 22.33
N GLY A 89 -3.70 -20.19 21.99
CA GLY A 89 -2.65 -20.10 20.99
C GLY A 89 -3.16 -19.86 19.57
N ASP A 90 -4.24 -20.51 19.16
CA ASP A 90 -4.81 -20.32 17.81
C ASP A 90 -5.32 -18.89 17.63
N ASP A 91 -6.00 -18.36 18.66
CA ASP A 91 -6.47 -16.97 18.70
C ASP A 91 -5.30 -15.99 18.65
N TRP A 92 -4.20 -16.28 19.36
CA TRP A 92 -2.99 -15.49 19.28
C TRP A 92 -2.41 -15.51 17.86
N CYS A 93 -2.29 -16.67 17.23
CA CYS A 93 -1.80 -16.81 15.85
C CYS A 93 -2.67 -16.00 14.87
N LEU A 94 -3.99 -16.12 14.97
CA LEU A 94 -4.92 -15.37 14.14
C LEU A 94 -4.78 -13.85 14.36
N SER A 95 -4.60 -13.41 15.61
CA SER A 95 -4.45 -11.98 15.93
C SER A 95 -3.23 -11.34 15.27
N GLN A 96 -2.12 -12.09 15.10
CA GLN A 96 -0.90 -11.57 14.46
C GLN A 96 -1.09 -11.28 12.97
N ARG A 97 -2.12 -11.86 12.35
CA ARG A 97 -2.42 -11.74 10.92
C ARG A 97 -3.77 -11.05 10.67
N THR A 98 -4.45 -10.64 11.74
CA THR A 98 -5.68 -9.88 11.65
C THR A 98 -5.36 -8.41 11.40
N VAL A 99 -6.00 -7.81 10.41
CA VAL A 99 -5.77 -6.44 9.97
C VAL A 99 -7.06 -5.66 9.86
N THR A 100 -6.94 -4.35 10.05
CA THR A 100 -8.02 -3.40 9.87
C THR A 100 -7.61 -2.39 8.83
N PRO A 101 -8.31 -2.34 7.67
CA PRO A 101 -8.08 -1.31 6.67
C PRO A 101 -8.29 0.08 7.27
N LYS A 102 -7.35 0.98 7.00
CA LYS A 102 -7.54 2.41 7.26
C LYS A 102 -8.58 2.99 6.30
N ALA A 103 -9.32 3.98 6.78
CA ALA A 103 -10.38 4.63 6.01
C ALA A 103 -9.81 5.47 4.85
N VAL A 104 -10.52 5.44 3.73
CA VAL A 104 -10.30 6.34 2.58
C VAL A 104 -10.89 7.70 2.92
N THR A 105 -10.18 8.77 2.56
CA THR A 105 -10.68 10.14 2.74
C THR A 105 -11.07 10.75 1.41
N PHE A 106 -12.17 11.50 1.38
CA PHE A 106 -12.68 12.19 0.19
C PHE A 106 -12.78 13.69 0.47
N THR A 107 -12.39 14.52 -0.49
CA THR A 107 -12.44 15.99 -0.42
C THR A 107 -13.07 16.54 -1.68
N ASN A 108 -14.19 17.24 -1.55
CA ASN A 108 -14.90 17.83 -2.68
C ASN A 108 -14.07 18.88 -3.41
N ALA A 109 -14.40 19.05 -4.69
CA ALA A 109 -13.87 20.16 -5.48
C ALA A 109 -14.35 21.49 -4.90
N THR A 110 -13.48 22.49 -4.94
CA THR A 110 -13.82 23.90 -4.76
C THR A 110 -13.67 24.62 -6.09
N CYS A 111 -13.87 25.93 -6.12
CA CYS A 111 -13.67 26.71 -7.33
C CYS A 111 -12.21 26.77 -7.78
N ASP A 112 -11.27 26.65 -6.84
CA ASP A 112 -9.83 26.76 -7.10
C ASP A 112 -9.12 25.40 -7.08
N THR A 113 -9.75 24.37 -6.50
CA THR A 113 -9.14 23.05 -6.33
C THR A 113 -10.05 21.94 -6.84
N LYS A 114 -9.45 20.95 -7.51
CA LYS A 114 -10.18 19.75 -7.96
C LYS A 114 -10.48 18.85 -6.77
N GLY A 115 -11.56 18.07 -6.90
CA GLY A 115 -11.90 17.05 -5.91
C GLY A 115 -10.79 15.99 -5.85
N ASN A 116 -10.60 15.39 -4.68
CA ASN A 116 -9.60 14.36 -4.50
C ASN A 116 -10.06 13.30 -3.50
N TYR A 117 -9.46 12.12 -3.59
CA TYR A 117 -9.52 11.11 -2.55
C TYR A 117 -8.14 10.57 -2.24
N THR A 118 -7.93 10.08 -1.02
CA THR A 118 -6.65 9.51 -0.58
C THR A 118 -6.86 8.07 -0.15
N VAL A 119 -6.11 7.18 -0.80
CA VAL A 119 -6.03 5.76 -0.45
C VAL A 119 -4.86 5.58 0.54
N PRO A 120 -5.11 5.11 1.77
CA PRO A 120 -4.07 4.99 2.79
C PRO A 120 -3.22 3.73 2.62
N THR A 121 -2.05 3.69 3.25
CA THR A 121 -1.29 2.45 3.44
C THR A 121 -1.79 1.69 4.67
N SER A 122 -2.20 0.44 4.45
CA SER A 122 -2.63 -0.51 5.49
C SER A 122 -1.84 -1.80 5.32
N ALA A 123 -1.19 -2.28 6.39
CA ALA A 123 -0.43 -3.53 6.34
C ALA A 123 -1.37 -4.71 6.07
N GLY A 124 -0.97 -5.63 5.19
CA GLY A 124 -1.78 -6.80 4.85
C GLY A 124 -3.02 -6.51 4.00
N VAL A 125 -3.17 -5.30 3.47
CA VAL A 125 -4.36 -4.87 2.72
C VAL A 125 -3.94 -4.20 1.41
N GLU A 126 -4.64 -4.57 0.34
CA GLU A 126 -4.62 -3.86 -0.93
C GLU A 126 -5.96 -3.15 -1.17
N TYR A 127 -5.93 -2.07 -1.95
CA TYR A 127 -7.11 -1.28 -2.25
C TYR A 127 -7.40 -1.33 -3.74
N LEU A 128 -8.67 -1.44 -4.08
CA LEU A 128 -9.16 -1.44 -5.44
C LEU A 128 -10.07 -0.25 -5.66
N VAL A 129 -9.89 0.47 -6.77
CA VAL A 129 -10.85 1.47 -7.24
C VAL A 129 -11.62 0.86 -8.41
N GLY A 130 -12.92 0.62 -8.20
CA GLY A 130 -13.65 -0.33 -9.04
C GLY A 130 -13.04 -1.73 -8.91
N GLU A 131 -12.48 -2.24 -10.00
CA GLU A 131 -11.84 -3.57 -10.06
C GLU A 131 -10.31 -3.51 -10.15
N GLN A 132 -9.73 -2.31 -10.17
CA GLN A 132 -8.29 -2.13 -10.38
C GLN A 132 -7.58 -1.90 -9.05
N VAL A 133 -6.55 -2.70 -8.76
CA VAL A 133 -5.66 -2.49 -7.61
C VAL A 133 -4.90 -1.17 -7.80
N VAL A 134 -4.93 -0.32 -6.78
CA VAL A 134 -4.27 0.97 -6.77
C VAL A 134 -3.23 1.04 -5.65
N VAL A 135 -2.20 1.84 -5.86
CA VAL A 135 -1.20 2.13 -4.83
C VAL A 135 -1.76 3.10 -3.78
N ALA A 136 -1.16 3.13 -2.59
CA ALA A 136 -1.49 4.17 -1.63
C ALA A 136 -1.08 5.56 -2.18
N GLY A 137 -1.92 6.57 -1.99
CA GLY A 137 -1.67 7.92 -2.50
C GLY A 137 -2.92 8.76 -2.68
N ALA A 138 -2.71 10.00 -3.13
CA ALA A 138 -3.77 10.95 -3.44
C ALA A 138 -4.12 10.88 -4.94
N TYR A 139 -5.42 10.88 -5.22
CA TYR A 139 -5.99 10.75 -6.55
C TYR A 139 -6.93 11.92 -6.83
N THR A 140 -6.69 12.63 -7.94
CA THR A 140 -7.52 13.76 -8.36
C THR A 140 -8.69 13.31 -9.20
N VAL A 141 -9.86 13.89 -8.94
CA VAL A 141 -11.09 13.68 -9.69
C VAL A 141 -11.33 14.91 -10.57
N THR A 142 -11.28 14.72 -11.88
CA THR A 142 -11.31 15.82 -12.87
C THR A 142 -12.72 16.18 -13.33
N ALA A 143 -13.69 15.29 -13.15
CA ALA A 143 -15.10 15.47 -13.52
C ALA A 143 -16.01 14.82 -12.46
N PRO A 144 -17.31 15.21 -12.38
CA PRO A 144 -18.27 14.55 -11.50
C PRO A 144 -18.29 13.04 -11.73
N ALA A 145 -18.16 12.26 -10.66
CA ALA A 145 -18.01 10.81 -10.73
C ALA A 145 -18.35 10.13 -9.41
N ASN A 146 -18.79 8.89 -9.47
CA ASN A 146 -18.87 8.00 -8.32
C ASN A 146 -17.56 7.22 -8.21
N VAL A 147 -16.90 7.33 -7.07
CA VAL A 147 -15.69 6.57 -6.76
C VAL A 147 -16.05 5.53 -5.71
N THR A 148 -15.84 4.26 -6.03
CA THR A 148 -15.95 3.14 -5.09
C THR A 148 -14.57 2.57 -4.85
N VAL A 149 -14.16 2.56 -3.59
CA VAL A 149 -12.90 1.96 -3.13
C VAL A 149 -13.22 0.75 -2.27
N THR A 150 -12.62 -0.39 -2.59
CA THR A 150 -12.75 -1.63 -1.84
C THR A 150 -11.39 -2.03 -1.27
N ALA A 151 -11.31 -2.30 0.03
CA ALA A 151 -10.15 -2.93 0.65
C ALA A 151 -10.29 -4.46 0.56
N GLN A 152 -9.20 -5.13 0.19
CA GLN A 152 -9.08 -6.58 0.21
C GLN A 152 -7.82 -6.97 0.99
N VAL A 153 -7.89 -8.07 1.72
CA VAL A 153 -6.70 -8.60 2.41
C VAL A 153 -5.83 -9.37 1.43
N ILE A 154 -4.53 -9.20 1.56
CA ILE A 154 -3.57 -10.03 0.82
C ILE A 154 -3.54 -11.44 1.43
N LYS A 155 -3.09 -12.43 0.64
CA LYS A 155 -3.04 -13.83 1.08
C LYS A 155 -2.32 -13.98 2.44
N GLY A 156 -2.95 -14.71 3.36
CA GLY A 156 -2.42 -14.99 4.70
C GLY A 156 -2.78 -13.96 5.76
N TYR A 157 -3.50 -12.90 5.40
CA TYR A 157 -4.08 -11.92 6.32
C TYR A 157 -5.59 -12.10 6.42
N PHE A 158 -6.14 -11.63 7.54
CA PHE A 158 -7.55 -11.79 7.89
C PHE A 158 -8.14 -10.43 8.25
N LEU A 159 -9.38 -10.17 7.83
CA LEU A 159 -10.06 -8.94 8.23
C LEU A 159 -10.51 -9.04 9.68
N GLN A 160 -10.26 -7.98 10.45
CA GLN A 160 -10.89 -7.82 11.75
C GLN A 160 -12.41 -7.86 11.58
N LYS A 161 -13.08 -8.60 12.45
CA LYS A 161 -14.54 -8.69 12.45
C LYS A 161 -15.16 -7.29 12.51
N GLY A 162 -16.04 -6.99 11.55
CA GLY A 162 -16.74 -5.71 11.45
C GLY A 162 -15.90 -4.56 10.85
N ALA A 163 -14.70 -4.83 10.34
CA ALA A 163 -13.91 -3.83 9.64
C ALA A 163 -14.66 -3.29 8.39
N LEU A 164 -14.59 -1.98 8.19
CA LEU A 164 -15.13 -1.35 6.99
C LEU A 164 -14.19 -1.60 5.81
N ILE A 165 -14.73 -2.17 4.73
CA ILE A 165 -13.96 -2.53 3.54
C ILE A 165 -14.45 -1.88 2.25
N ASN A 166 -15.55 -1.14 2.29
CA ASN A 166 -16.08 -0.47 1.11
C ASN A 166 -16.40 0.99 1.45
N TRP A 167 -15.92 1.88 0.59
CA TRP A 167 -16.24 3.30 0.63
C TRP A 167 -16.74 3.72 -0.74
N SER A 168 -17.90 4.36 -0.79
CA SER A 168 -18.43 4.95 -2.02
C SER A 168 -18.67 6.43 -1.80
N TYR A 169 -18.24 7.24 -2.75
CA TYR A 169 -18.38 8.69 -2.69
C TYR A 169 -18.73 9.28 -4.05
N SER A 170 -19.73 10.15 -4.07
CA SER A 170 -20.20 10.85 -5.26
C SER A 170 -19.59 12.26 -5.29
N PHE A 171 -18.62 12.46 -6.19
CA PHE A 171 -18.10 13.79 -6.47
C PHE A 171 -19.04 14.55 -7.39
N THR A 172 -19.34 15.79 -7.01
CA THR A 172 -20.11 16.74 -7.83
C THR A 172 -19.20 17.87 -8.31
N ALA A 173 -19.69 18.65 -9.28
CA ALA A 173 -19.00 19.87 -9.68
C ALA A 173 -18.98 20.89 -8.53
N ALA A 174 -17.93 21.70 -8.45
CA ALA A 174 -17.87 22.78 -7.48
C ALA A 174 -19.06 23.74 -7.68
N ALA A 175 -19.83 23.98 -6.62
CA ALA A 175 -20.98 24.86 -6.69
C ALA A 175 -20.54 26.35 -6.74
N ASN A 176 -21.25 27.16 -7.51
CA ASN A 176 -21.24 28.64 -7.45
C ASN A 176 -19.93 29.37 -7.78
N CYS A 177 -19.08 28.82 -8.65
CA CYS A 177 -17.80 29.45 -9.04
C CYS A 177 -17.91 30.68 -9.94
N GLN A 178 -19.13 31.18 -10.19
CA GLN A 178 -19.43 32.33 -11.05
C GLN A 178 -20.31 33.40 -10.38
N ALA A 179 -20.58 33.32 -9.07
CA ALA A 179 -21.50 34.26 -8.42
C ALA A 179 -20.94 35.67 -8.13
N VAL A 180 -19.66 35.95 -8.39
CA VAL A 180 -19.03 37.25 -8.04
C VAL A 180 -18.63 38.12 -9.25
N LEU A 181 -18.56 37.55 -10.46
CA LEU A 181 -18.24 38.35 -11.67
C LEU A 181 -19.48 38.98 -12.33
N SER A 182 -20.67 38.42 -12.11
CA SER A 182 -21.92 38.92 -12.72
C SER A 182 -22.71 39.90 -11.84
N ALA A 183 -22.33 40.13 -10.59
CA ALA A 183 -23.03 41.03 -9.68
C ALA A 183 -22.59 42.50 -9.78
N THR A 184 -21.54 42.82 -10.55
CA THR A 184 -21.00 44.20 -10.65
C THR A 184 -21.67 45.02 -11.77
N THR A 185 -22.46 44.42 -12.67
CA THR A 185 -22.97 45.12 -13.87
C THR A 185 -24.40 45.66 -13.77
N THR A 186 -25.11 45.50 -12.64
CA THR A 186 -26.55 45.80 -12.59
C THR A 186 -26.94 46.76 -11.47
N THR A 187 -26.32 47.94 -11.36
CA THR A 187 -26.99 49.10 -10.74
C THR A 187 -26.42 50.43 -11.26
N THR A 188 -26.79 50.82 -12.48
CA THR A 188 -26.88 52.25 -12.82
C THR A 188 -28.19 52.47 -13.55
N THR A 189 -29.26 52.66 -12.78
CA THR A 189 -30.54 53.15 -13.29
C THR A 189 -30.34 54.61 -13.70
N ALA A 190 -30.11 54.85 -14.99
CA ALA A 190 -30.13 56.18 -15.54
C ALA A 190 -31.58 56.68 -15.57
N THR A 191 -31.90 57.65 -14.71
CA THR A 191 -33.14 58.43 -14.77
C THR A 191 -33.04 59.41 -15.94
N THR A 192 -33.67 59.10 -17.08
CA THR A 192 -33.80 60.04 -18.20
C THR A 192 -35.18 60.70 -18.20
N THR A 193 -35.18 62.01 -17.97
CA THR A 193 -36.25 62.97 -18.30
C THR A 193 -36.59 62.91 -19.80
N PRO A 194 -37.86 63.10 -20.22
CA PRO A 194 -38.22 62.97 -21.63
C PRO A 194 -37.75 64.19 -22.43
N THR A 195 -37.10 63.96 -23.56
CA THR A 195 -36.93 64.98 -24.60
C THR A 195 -37.31 64.37 -25.95
N THR A 196 -38.20 65.10 -26.64
CA THR A 196 -38.83 64.81 -27.91
C THR A 196 -37.83 64.43 -29.01
N GLN A 197 -38.03 63.28 -29.66
CA GLN A 197 -37.23 62.85 -30.81
C GLN A 197 -38.10 62.74 -32.07
N VAL A 198 -37.66 63.44 -33.11
CA VAL A 198 -38.19 63.46 -34.47
C VAL A 198 -37.91 62.11 -35.16
N ALA A 199 -38.92 61.60 -35.87
CA ALA A 199 -38.90 60.34 -36.59
C ALA A 199 -37.91 60.33 -37.77
N VAL A 200 -37.11 59.26 -37.85
CA VAL A 200 -36.50 58.78 -39.10
C VAL A 200 -36.54 57.26 -39.13
N THR A 201 -37.28 56.74 -40.10
CA THR A 201 -37.36 55.32 -40.47
C THR A 201 -36.10 54.89 -41.21
N PRO A 202 -35.59 53.67 -40.97
CA PRO A 202 -35.38 52.78 -42.12
C PRO A 202 -35.83 51.34 -41.91
N LYS A 203 -36.28 50.81 -43.04
CA LYS A 203 -36.77 49.49 -43.41
C LYS A 203 -35.62 48.47 -43.49
N GLY A 204 -35.83 47.26 -42.99
CA GLY A 204 -34.97 46.10 -43.30
C GLY A 204 -35.14 44.92 -42.34
N ALA A 205 -36.02 43.98 -42.69
CA ALA A 205 -36.20 42.70 -42.02
C ALA A 205 -35.24 41.63 -42.57
N VAL A 206 -34.79 40.70 -41.72
CA VAL A 206 -34.60 39.27 -42.06
C VAL A 206 -34.78 38.39 -40.81
N ASN A 207 -35.42 37.24 -41.02
CA ASN A 207 -35.89 36.28 -40.03
C ASN A 207 -34.90 35.12 -39.77
N ALA A 208 -35.04 34.54 -38.58
CA ALA A 208 -35.05 33.12 -38.19
C ALA A 208 -34.07 32.10 -38.80
N GLY A 209 -33.45 31.30 -37.92
CA GLY A 209 -32.84 30.02 -38.26
C GLY A 209 -32.26 29.31 -37.04
N GLY A 210 -33.09 28.52 -36.33
CA GLY A 210 -32.61 27.53 -35.38
C GLY A 210 -32.22 26.24 -36.10
N GLN A 211 -31.19 25.56 -35.61
CA GLN A 211 -30.93 24.13 -35.84
C GLN A 211 -29.90 23.65 -34.81
N GLY A 212 -30.31 22.69 -33.98
CA GLY A 212 -29.39 21.93 -33.15
C GLY A 212 -28.64 20.87 -33.97
N ASN A 213 -27.57 20.32 -33.39
CA ASN A 213 -27.25 18.89 -33.47
C ASN A 213 -26.10 18.49 -32.53
N ILE A 214 -26.42 17.55 -31.64
CA ILE A 214 -25.75 16.29 -31.29
C ILE A 214 -24.23 16.17 -31.54
N ALA A 215 -23.47 15.87 -30.48
CA ALA A 215 -22.31 14.97 -30.56
C ALA A 215 -22.09 14.25 -29.23
N ALA A 216 -22.18 12.92 -29.27
CA ALA A 216 -21.74 12.02 -28.24
C ALA A 216 -20.22 11.74 -28.35
N ILE A 217 -19.69 11.06 -27.31
CA ILE A 217 -18.41 10.32 -27.24
C ILE A 217 -17.19 11.14 -26.75
N GLY A 218 -16.54 10.66 -25.68
CA GLY A 218 -15.15 11.05 -25.36
C GLY A 218 -14.66 10.70 -23.95
N LEU A 219 -13.94 9.58 -23.82
CA LEU A 219 -13.20 9.07 -22.65
C LEU A 219 -12.14 10.05 -22.08
N ALA A 220 -11.82 9.94 -20.79
CA ALA A 220 -10.43 9.98 -20.29
C ALA A 220 -10.32 9.67 -18.78
N VAL A 221 -10.17 8.40 -18.42
CA VAL A 221 -9.37 8.06 -17.21
C VAL A 221 -7.94 8.01 -17.69
N SER A 222 -7.18 9.08 -17.42
CA SER A 222 -5.76 9.14 -17.79
C SER A 222 -4.97 8.26 -16.83
N ALA A 223 -4.64 7.05 -17.27
CA ALA A 223 -3.61 6.23 -16.66
C ALA A 223 -2.25 6.88 -16.93
N VAL A 224 -1.63 7.43 -15.88
CA VAL A 224 -0.22 7.80 -15.91
C VAL A 224 0.58 6.49 -15.79
N LEU A 225 1.14 6.02 -16.91
CA LEU A 225 2.17 4.98 -16.92
C LEU A 225 3.44 5.56 -16.27
N LEU A 226 3.81 5.05 -15.09
CA LEU A 226 5.17 5.12 -14.59
C LEU A 226 5.89 3.85 -15.02
N THR A 227 6.79 3.98 -15.99
CA THR A 227 7.72 2.93 -16.40
C THR A 227 8.85 2.84 -15.39
N ALA A 228 8.95 1.71 -14.67
CA ALA A 228 10.17 1.29 -14.01
C ALA A 228 10.46 -0.16 -14.43
N GLY A 229 11.59 -0.32 -15.14
CA GLY A 229 11.95 -1.51 -15.89
C GLY A 229 12.19 -2.76 -15.05
N ALA A 230 11.64 -3.88 -15.52
CA ALA A 230 12.09 -5.22 -15.17
C ALA A 230 13.35 -5.54 -15.99
N LEU A 231 14.50 -5.65 -15.31
CA LEU A 231 15.71 -6.24 -15.87
C LEU A 231 15.59 -7.78 -15.76
N LEU A 232 15.41 -8.46 -16.89
CA LEU A 232 15.47 -9.92 -16.96
C LEU A 232 16.88 -10.42 -16.60
N LYS A 233 16.97 -11.30 -15.60
CA LYS A 233 18.06 -12.28 -15.50
C LYS A 233 17.48 -13.67 -15.79
N LYS A 234 17.72 -14.15 -17.01
CA LYS A 234 17.59 -15.56 -17.37
C LYS A 234 18.59 -16.35 -16.51
N ILE A 235 18.11 -17.29 -15.70
CA ILE A 235 18.95 -18.39 -15.19
C ILE A 235 18.45 -19.66 -15.84
N THR A 236 19.33 -20.19 -16.68
CA THR A 236 19.24 -21.43 -17.44
C THR A 236 19.11 -22.63 -16.51
N LEU A 237 18.09 -23.45 -16.71
CA LEU A 237 18.02 -24.81 -16.19
C LEU A 237 19.02 -25.70 -16.95
N LYS A 238 19.87 -26.40 -16.20
CA LYS A 238 20.48 -27.67 -16.54
C LYS A 238 20.30 -28.60 -15.36
#